data_AF-A0A086P7G7-F1
#
_entry.id   AF-A0A086P7G7-F1
#
_cell.length_a   1.000
_cell.length_b   1.000
_cell.length_c   1.000
_cell.angle_alpha   90.00
_cell.angle_beta   90.00
_cell.angle_gamma   90.00
#
_symmetry.space_group_name_H-M   'P 1'
#
loop_
_entity.id
_entity.type
_entity.pdbx_description
1 polymer ?
#
loop_
_entity_poly.entity_id
_entity_poly.type
_entity_poly.pdbx_seq_one_letter_code
_entity_poly.pdbx_strand_id
1 'polypeptide(L)'
;MQVLTSLAVSHILSISQFAGVAGALSIVLLQAAVILLVGAVSIFAFAIDQSYALFLGLNGLFHFCWNAGQPLLLGIIASRDTGGGGRLLRFAIPIQYIGLAIGPAFAASQLGPNSNYPAVMIGSGIFATATALTIIPIILASQRNSMNF
;
A
#
# COMPACT_ATOMS: atom_id res chain seq x y z
N MET A 1 -3.40 25.95 -13.11
CA MET A 1 -3.86 24.61 -12.68
C MET A 1 -4.06 23.76 -13.93
N GLN A 2 -3.14 22.85 -14.25
CA GLN A 2 -3.35 21.93 -15.38
C GLN A 2 -4.26 20.80 -14.90
N VAL A 3 -5.55 20.89 -15.21
CA VAL A 3 -6.49 19.83 -14.87
C VAL A 3 -6.21 18.64 -15.79
N LEU A 4 -5.80 17.51 -15.20
CA LEU A 4 -5.63 16.27 -15.95
C LEU A 4 -6.99 15.83 -16.51
N THR A 5 -7.02 15.50 -17.79
CA THR A 5 -8.24 14.96 -18.41
C THR A 5 -8.54 13.57 -17.85
N SER A 6 -9.82 13.17 -17.84
CA SER A 6 -10.22 11.82 -17.43
C SER A 6 -9.52 10.73 -18.24
N LEU A 7 -9.28 10.98 -19.54
CA LEU A 7 -8.50 10.11 -20.41
C LEU A 7 -7.03 9.99 -19.96
N ALA A 8 -6.39 11.11 -19.62
CA ALA A 8 -5.01 11.11 -19.13
C ALA A 8 -4.89 10.34 -17.80
N VAL A 9 -5.84 10.54 -16.87
CA VAL A 9 -5.92 9.78 -15.61
C VAL A 9 -6.07 8.29 -15.90
N SER A 10 -6.98 7.90 -16.80
CA SER A 10 -7.17 6.51 -17.18
C SER A 10 -5.90 5.86 -17.73
N HIS A 11 -5.19 6.53 -18.65
CA HIS A 11 -3.91 6.03 -19.17
C HIS A 11 -2.88 5.85 -18.06
N ILE A 12 -2.76 6.82 -17.15
CA ILE A 12 -1.81 6.76 -16.04
C ILE A 12 -2.11 5.56 -15.13
N LEU A 13 -3.38 5.37 -14.75
CA LEU A 13 -3.80 4.26 -13.90
C LEU A 13 -3.56 2.89 -14.55
N SER A 14 -3.67 2.80 -15.89
CA SER A 14 -3.36 1.58 -16.62
C SER A 14 -1.86 1.32 -16.70
N ILE A 15 -1.06 2.32 -17.06
CA ILE A 15 0.40 2.18 -17.22
C ILE A 15 1.07 1.85 -15.87
N SER A 16 0.62 2.47 -14.78
CA SER A 16 1.17 2.21 -13.44
C SER A 16 1.00 0.77 -12.96
N GLN A 17 0.05 -0.01 -13.52
CA GLN A 17 -0.10 -1.42 -13.13
C GLN A 17 1.15 -2.23 -13.48
N PHE A 18 1.88 -1.87 -14.54
CA PHE A 18 3.15 -2.53 -14.87
C PHE A 18 4.18 -2.33 -13.76
N ALA A 19 4.21 -1.16 -13.10
CA ALA A 19 5.05 -0.95 -11.93
C ALA A 19 4.61 -1.83 -10.76
N GLY A 20 3.30 -2.05 -10.60
CA GLY A 20 2.76 -3.01 -9.63
C GLY A 20 3.21 -4.45 -9.90
N VAL A 21 3.11 -4.92 -11.14
CA VAL A 21 3.59 -6.24 -11.55
C VAL A 21 5.10 -6.37 -11.32
N ALA A 22 5.88 -5.36 -11.70
CA ALA A 22 7.31 -5.33 -11.45
C ALA A 22 7.61 -5.40 -9.94
N GLY A 23 6.85 -4.69 -9.11
CA GLY A 23 6.94 -4.77 -7.66
C GLY A 23 6.68 -6.18 -7.13
N ALA A 24 5.57 -6.80 -7.54
CA ALA A 24 5.20 -8.16 -7.09
C ALA A 24 6.24 -9.22 -7.47
N LEU A 25 6.88 -9.08 -8.63
CA LEU A 25 7.91 -10.01 -9.14
C LEU A 25 9.32 -9.67 -8.65
N SER A 26 9.52 -8.50 -8.05
CA SER A 26 10.86 -8.07 -7.67
C SER A 26 11.39 -8.83 -6.46
N ILE A 27 12.69 -9.14 -6.50
CA ILE A 27 13.44 -9.60 -5.33
C ILE A 27 13.86 -8.33 -4.57
N VAL A 28 12.94 -7.79 -3.78
CA VAL A 28 13.23 -6.59 -2.99
C VAL A 28 14.15 -6.98 -1.84
N LEU A 29 15.39 -6.45 -1.90
CA LEU A 29 16.39 -6.58 -0.84
C LEU A 29 16.12 -5.66 0.37
N LEU A 30 15.15 -4.76 0.24
CA LEU A 30 14.70 -3.88 1.32
C LEU A 30 13.72 -4.61 2.24
N GLN A 31 13.70 -4.20 3.51
CA GLN A 31 12.74 -4.72 4.48
C GLN A 31 11.30 -4.35 4.11
N ALA A 32 10.37 -5.27 4.36
CA ALA A 32 8.94 -5.10 4.08
C ALA A 32 8.37 -3.78 4.64
N ALA A 33 8.77 -3.42 5.87
CA ALA A 33 8.33 -2.19 6.51
C ALA A 33 8.80 -0.93 5.76
N VAL A 34 10.03 -0.91 5.26
CA VAL A 34 10.60 0.24 4.55
C VAL A 34 9.87 0.44 3.23
N ILE A 35 9.71 -0.63 2.43
CA ILE A 35 9.08 -0.49 1.12
C ILE A 35 7.60 -0.12 1.24
N LEU A 36 6.87 -0.68 2.21
CA LEU A 36 5.49 -0.31 2.46
C LEU A 36 5.34 1.12 2.99
N LEU A 37 6.28 1.58 3.82
CA LEU A 37 6.27 2.96 4.32
C LEU A 37 6.56 3.96 3.20
N VAL A 38 7.51 3.68 2.30
CA VAL A 38 7.76 4.51 1.11
C VAL A 38 6.50 4.60 0.24
N GLY A 39 5.86 3.46 -0.02
CA GLY A 39 4.58 3.44 -0.74
C GLY A 39 3.51 4.27 -0.02
N ALA A 40 3.31 4.07 1.27
CA ALA A 40 2.32 4.80 2.05
C ALA A 40 2.56 6.32 2.07
N VAL A 41 3.81 6.75 2.27
CA VAL A 41 4.18 8.18 2.32
C VAL A 41 3.99 8.84 0.96
N SER A 42 4.20 8.11 -0.14
CA SER A 42 4.00 8.65 -1.50
C SER A 42 2.56 9.15 -1.75
N ILE A 43 1.57 8.65 -0.99
CA ILE A 43 0.18 9.09 -1.11
C ILE A 43 0.02 10.58 -0.74
N PHE A 44 0.79 11.08 0.24
CA PHE A 44 0.71 12.49 0.63
C PHE A 44 1.23 13.44 -0.45
N ALA A 45 2.04 12.95 -1.39
CA ALA A 45 2.51 13.74 -2.52
C ALA A 45 1.42 13.98 -3.58
N PHE A 46 0.23 13.36 -3.48
CA PHE A 46 -0.92 13.74 -4.30
C PHE A 46 -1.59 15.05 -3.85
N ALA A 47 -1.12 15.67 -2.75
CA ALA A 47 -1.67 16.94 -2.22
C ALA A 47 -1.32 18.15 -3.09
N ILE A 48 -0.21 18.06 -3.83
CA ILE A 48 0.31 19.15 -4.65
C ILE A 48 -0.29 19.09 -6.05
N ASP A 49 -0.19 20.19 -6.80
CA ASP A 49 -0.62 20.23 -8.19
C ASP A 49 0.11 19.16 -9.02
N GLN A 50 -0.68 18.36 -9.75
CA GLN A 50 -0.18 17.19 -10.46
C GLN A 50 0.00 17.49 -11.95
N SER A 51 1.25 17.37 -12.43
CA SER A 51 1.51 17.19 -13.87
C SER A 51 1.30 15.73 -14.26
N TYR A 52 1.12 15.46 -15.56
CA TYR A 52 0.98 14.09 -16.08
C TYR A 52 2.14 13.20 -15.62
N ALA A 53 3.38 13.68 -15.74
CA ALA A 53 4.58 12.93 -15.38
C ALA A 53 4.68 12.70 -13.87
N LEU A 54 4.34 13.70 -13.06
CA LEU A 54 4.36 13.56 -11.61
C LEU A 54 3.30 12.55 -11.14
N PHE A 55 2.08 12.65 -11.67
CA PHE A 55 1.00 11.73 -11.34
C PHE A 55 1.35 10.29 -11.73
N LEU A 56 1.93 10.09 -12.92
CA LEU A 56 2.42 8.79 -13.38
C LEU A 56 3.53 8.24 -12.47
N GLY A 57 4.52 9.06 -12.14
CA GLY A 57 5.65 8.68 -11.30
C GLY A 57 5.21 8.28 -9.89
N LEU A 58 4.37 9.10 -9.24
CA LEU A 58 3.85 8.83 -7.90
C LEU A 58 2.94 7.59 -7.89
N ASN A 59 2.04 7.46 -8.86
CA ASN A 59 1.16 6.31 -8.94
C ASN A 59 1.95 5.02 -9.22
N GLY A 60 2.95 5.09 -10.11
CA GLY A 60 3.86 3.98 -10.38
C GLY A 60 4.68 3.58 -9.14
N LEU A 61 5.22 4.56 -8.40
CA LEU A 61 5.95 4.33 -7.16
C LEU A 61 5.07 3.65 -6.11
N PHE A 62 3.86 4.17 -5.88
CA PHE A 62 2.90 3.55 -4.97
C PHE A 62 2.61 2.11 -5.37
N HIS A 63 2.26 1.87 -6.65
CA HIS A 63 1.97 0.53 -7.15
C HIS A 63 3.14 -0.42 -6.97
N PHE A 64 4.36 -0.01 -7.32
CA PHE A 64 5.57 -0.83 -7.14
C PHE A 64 5.78 -1.17 -5.66
N CYS A 65 5.84 -0.16 -4.80
CA CYS A 65 6.12 -0.32 -3.38
C CYS A 65 5.07 -1.18 -2.67
N TRP A 66 3.79 -0.91 -2.94
CA TRP A 66 2.70 -1.66 -2.33
C TRP A 66 2.71 -3.12 -2.78
N ASN A 67 2.86 -3.38 -4.08
CA ASN A 67 2.86 -4.75 -4.60
C ASN A 67 4.13 -5.53 -4.28
N ALA A 68 5.27 -4.88 -4.10
CA ALA A 68 6.48 -5.53 -3.59
C ALA A 68 6.38 -5.83 -2.09
N GLY A 69 5.72 -4.96 -1.31
CA GLY A 69 5.57 -5.13 0.13
C GLY A 69 4.58 -6.23 0.53
N GLN A 70 3.50 -6.45 -0.26
CA GLN A 70 2.46 -7.44 0.07
C GLN A 70 2.98 -8.89 0.16
N PRO A 71 3.75 -9.42 -0.82
CA PRO A 71 4.37 -10.74 -0.70
C PRO A 71 5.31 -10.87 0.50
N LEU A 72 6.09 -9.83 0.81
CA LEU A 72 6.98 -9.82 1.97
C LEU A 72 6.18 -9.89 3.29
N LEU A 73 5.08 -9.13 3.39
CA LEU A 73 4.18 -9.15 4.53
C LEU A 73 3.55 -10.54 4.72
N LEU A 74 3.04 -11.14 3.63
CA LEU A 74 2.46 -12.48 3.66
C LEU A 74 3.51 -13.54 4.01
N GLY A 75 4.75 -13.39 3.52
CA GLY A 75 5.87 -14.25 3.89
C GLY A 75 6.22 -14.17 5.38
N ILE A 76 6.20 -12.95 5.95
CA ILE A 76 6.37 -12.75 7.40
C ILE A 76 5.24 -13.45 8.16
N ILE A 77 3.99 -13.28 7.76
CA ILE A 77 2.84 -13.93 8.40
C ILE A 77 2.95 -15.46 8.33
N ALA A 78 3.30 -15.99 7.15
CA ALA A 78 3.48 -17.42 6.93
C ALA A 78 4.61 -18.01 7.80
N SER A 79 5.73 -17.30 7.93
CA SER A 79 6.88 -17.74 8.75
C SER A 79 6.54 -17.85 10.24
N ARG A 80 5.48 -17.18 10.70
CA ARG A 80 5.03 -17.17 12.10
C ARG A 80 3.90 -18.15 12.38
N ASP A 81 3.40 -18.84 11.36
CA ASP A 81 2.38 -19.87 11.52
C ASP A 81 3.03 -21.21 11.90
N THR A 82 3.56 -21.28 13.12
CA THR A 82 4.32 -22.42 13.66
C THR A 82 3.49 -23.70 13.81
N GLY A 83 2.16 -23.61 13.67
CA GLY A 83 1.23 -24.74 13.75
C GLY A 83 0.96 -25.46 12.43
N GLY A 84 1.58 -25.04 11.31
CA GLY A 84 1.49 -25.70 10.00
C GLY A 84 0.11 -25.68 9.31
N GLY A 85 -0.91 -25.11 9.96
CA GLY A 85 -2.30 -25.13 9.48
C GLY A 85 -2.69 -23.97 8.55
N GLY A 86 -1.78 -23.01 8.33
CA GLY A 86 -2.08 -21.78 7.57
C GLY A 86 -3.14 -20.90 8.24
N ARG A 87 -3.35 -21.07 9.56
CA ARG A 87 -4.41 -20.39 10.32
C ARG A 87 -4.28 -18.87 10.22
N LEU A 88 -3.06 -18.32 10.23
CA LEU A 88 -2.87 -16.87 10.14
C LEU A 88 -3.20 -16.35 8.73
N LEU A 89 -2.80 -17.08 7.70
CA LEU A 89 -3.11 -16.73 6.30
C LEU A 89 -4.62 -16.81 6.00
N ARG A 90 -5.35 -17.74 6.64
CA ARG A 90 -6.81 -17.84 6.53
C ARG A 90 -7.54 -16.58 6.99
N PHE A 91 -6.96 -15.80 7.90
CA PHE A 91 -7.52 -14.51 8.31
C PHE A 91 -6.91 -13.34 7.54
N ALA A 92 -5.62 -13.41 7.21
CA ALA A 92 -4.92 -12.32 6.53
C ALA A 92 -5.54 -11.99 5.16
N ILE A 93 -5.86 -13.00 4.35
CA ILE A 93 -6.38 -12.79 3.00
C ILE A 93 -7.79 -12.17 3.04
N PRO A 94 -8.79 -12.72 3.78
CA PRO A 94 -10.11 -12.09 3.87
C PRO A 94 -10.08 -10.65 4.40
N ILE A 95 -9.21 -10.33 5.35
CA ILE A 95 -9.06 -8.97 5.88
C ILE A 95 -8.56 -8.00 4.79
N GLN A 96 -7.70 -8.44 3.87
CA GLN A 96 -7.31 -7.61 2.72
C GLN A 96 -8.50 -7.29 1.81
N TYR A 97 -9.39 -8.25 1.57
CA TYR A 97 -10.62 -8.01 0.80
C TYR A 97 -11.59 -7.05 1.50
N ILE A 98 -11.67 -7.11 2.84
CA ILE A 98 -12.41 -6.12 3.63
C ILE A 98 -11.80 -4.72 3.41
N GLY A 99 -10.47 -4.59 3.47
CA GLY A 99 -9.76 -3.35 3.18
C GLY A 99 -10.02 -2.83 1.76
N LEU A 100 -9.98 -3.73 0.76
CA LEU A 100 -10.29 -3.42 -0.65
C LEU A 100 -11.72 -2.93 -0.86
N ALA A 101 -12.67 -3.35 -0.02
CA ALA A 101 -14.05 -2.85 -0.07
C ALA A 101 -14.21 -1.52 0.69
N ILE A 102 -13.61 -1.40 1.88
CA ILE A 102 -13.72 -0.20 2.73
C ILE A 102 -13.04 1.00 2.09
N GLY A 103 -11.89 0.84 1.42
CA GLY A 103 -11.15 1.96 0.81
C GLY A 103 -11.96 2.77 -0.20
N PRO A 104 -12.53 2.14 -1.25
CA PRO A 104 -13.41 2.81 -2.20
C PRO A 104 -14.68 3.38 -1.55
N ALA A 105 -15.28 2.68 -0.58
CA ALA A 105 -16.45 3.18 0.15
C ALA A 105 -16.13 4.46 0.94
N PHE A 106 -14.98 4.49 1.62
CA PHE A 106 -14.47 5.69 2.29
C PHE A 106 -14.24 6.82 1.29
N ALA A 107 -13.51 6.57 0.20
CA ALA A 107 -13.24 7.59 -0.82
C ALA A 107 -14.54 8.17 -1.42
N ALA A 108 -15.50 7.31 -1.76
CA ALA A 108 -16.80 7.71 -2.29
C ALA A 108 -17.59 8.58 -1.28
N SER A 109 -17.51 8.27 0.02
CA SER A 109 -18.17 9.07 1.07
C SER A 109 -17.64 10.51 1.15
N GLN A 110 -16.36 10.73 0.78
CA GLN A 110 -15.71 12.05 0.84
C GLN A 110 -15.82 12.82 -0.49
N LEU A 111 -15.86 12.12 -1.62
CA LEU A 111 -15.94 12.70 -2.98
C LEU A 111 -17.37 12.99 -3.45
N GLY A 112 -18.33 13.09 -2.52
CA GLY A 112 -19.71 13.48 -2.82
C GLY A 112 -19.86 14.91 -3.39
N PRO A 113 -20.99 15.60 -3.17
CA PRO A 113 -21.31 16.87 -3.84
C PRO A 113 -20.24 17.97 -3.72
N ASN A 114 -19.45 17.95 -2.64
CA ASN A 114 -18.41 18.95 -2.36
C ASN A 114 -16.99 18.49 -2.71
N SER A 115 -16.81 17.26 -3.23
CA SER A 115 -15.53 16.70 -3.70
C SER A 115 -14.34 16.95 -2.76
N ASN A 116 -14.38 16.39 -1.54
CA ASN A 116 -13.32 16.58 -0.54
C ASN A 116 -12.10 15.68 -0.82
N TYR A 117 -11.35 16.02 -1.87
CA TYR A 117 -10.15 15.29 -2.27
C TYR A 117 -9.05 15.25 -1.20
N PRO A 118 -8.75 16.35 -0.45
CA PRO A 118 -7.78 16.30 0.63
C PRO A 118 -8.12 15.28 1.72
N ALA A 119 -9.40 15.13 2.08
CA ALA A 119 -9.83 14.12 3.05
C ALA A 119 -9.61 12.69 2.56
N VAL A 120 -9.85 12.41 1.27
CA VAL A 120 -9.54 11.09 0.69
C VAL A 120 -8.06 10.80 0.81
N MET A 121 -7.22 11.74 0.37
CA MET A 121 -5.78 11.56 0.39
C MET A 121 -5.24 11.37 1.80
N ILE A 122 -5.64 12.21 2.76
CA ILE A 122 -5.22 12.09 4.16
C ILE A 122 -5.69 10.75 4.74
N GLY A 123 -6.95 10.37 4.53
CA GLY A 123 -7.47 9.10 5.02
C GLY A 123 -6.76 7.89 4.43
N SER A 124 -6.56 7.87 3.10
CA SER A 124 -5.80 6.82 2.41
C SER A 124 -4.35 6.75 2.89
N GLY A 125 -3.69 7.89 3.06
CA GLY A 125 -2.33 7.99 3.57
C GLY A 125 -2.21 7.46 5.01
N ILE A 126 -3.17 7.81 5.88
CA ILE A 126 -3.24 7.29 7.26
C ILE A 126 -3.43 5.78 7.26
N PHE A 127 -4.38 5.23 6.50
CA PHE A 127 -4.61 3.78 6.44
C PHE A 127 -3.40 3.01 5.89
N ALA A 128 -2.77 3.52 4.84
CA ALA A 128 -1.56 2.91 4.27
C ALA A 128 -0.39 2.97 5.25
N THR A 129 -0.19 4.12 5.92
CA THR A 129 0.88 4.29 6.91
C THR A 129 0.65 3.40 8.12
N ALA A 130 -0.59 3.35 8.64
CA ALA A 130 -0.95 2.46 9.74
C ALA A 130 -0.65 1.00 9.39
N THR A 131 -0.98 0.57 8.17
CA THR A 131 -0.65 -0.77 7.66
C THR A 131 0.86 -1.01 7.68
N ALA A 132 1.67 -0.10 7.13
CA ALA A 132 3.13 -0.22 7.14
C ALA A 132 3.70 -0.29 8.57
N LEU A 133 3.17 0.51 9.49
CA LEU A 133 3.62 0.55 10.89
C LEU A 133 3.25 -0.71 11.68
N THR A 134 2.18 -1.43 11.32
CA THR A 134 1.81 -2.69 12.00
C THR A 134 2.87 -3.79 11.86
N ILE A 135 3.80 -3.65 10.90
CA ILE A 135 4.91 -4.58 10.71
C ILE A 135 6.00 -4.41 11.78
N ILE A 136 6.18 -3.20 12.31
CA ILE A 136 7.21 -2.89 13.31
C ILE A 136 7.12 -3.80 14.54
N PRO A 137 5.97 -3.94 15.25
CA PRO A 137 5.90 -4.83 16.40
C PRO A 137 6.19 -6.30 16.06
N ILE A 138 5.87 -6.74 14.84
CA ILE A 138 6.15 -8.12 14.38
C ILE A 138 7.67 -8.34 14.24
N ILE A 139 8.38 -7.37 13.70
CA ILE A 139 9.85 -7.39 13.58
C ILE A 139 10.49 -7.33 14.97
N LEU A 140 10.06 -6.42 15.84
CA LEU A 140 10.60 -6.28 17.20
C LEU A 140 10.40 -7.56 18.04
N ALA A 141 9.23 -8.19 17.93
CA ALA A 141 8.98 -9.48 18.56
C ALA A 141 9.89 -10.61 18.01
N SER A 142 10.32 -10.50 16.74
CA SER A 142 11.29 -11.44 16.14
C SER A 142 12.64 -11.37 16.83
N GLN A 143 13.16 -10.15 16.98
CA GLN A 143 14.52 -9.92 17.50
C GLN A 143 14.64 -10.38 18.95
N ARG A 144 13.57 -10.20 19.75
CA ARG A 144 13.54 -10.63 21.15
C ARG A 144 13.68 -12.15 21.31
N ASN A 145 13.08 -12.94 20.43
CA ASN A 145 13.15 -14.40 20.53
C ASN A 145 14.52 -14.96 20.08
N SER A 146 15.28 -14.22 19.27
CA SER A 146 16.62 -14.62 18.84
C SER A 146 17.72 -14.33 19.88
N MET A 147 17.44 -13.56 20.93
CA MET A 147 18.40 -13.21 22.00
C MET A 147 18.26 -14.07 23.27
N ASN A 148 17.32 -15.02 23.30
CA ASN A 148 17.07 -15.90 24.46
C ASN A 148 17.68 -17.31 24.30
N PHE A 149 18.66 -17.46 23.41
CA PHE A 149 19.50 -18.65 23.24
C PHE A 149 20.96 -18.27 23.50
#